data_AF-A0A0R1QYE1-F1
#
_entry.id   AF-A0A0R1QYE1-F1
#
_cell.length_a   1.000
_cell.length_b   1.000
_cell.length_c   1.000
_cell.angle_alpha   90.00
_cell.angle_beta   90.00
_cell.angle_gamma   90.00
#
_symmetry.space_group_name_H-M   'P 1'
#
loop_
_entity.id
_entity.type
_entity.pdbx_description
1 polymer ?
#
loop_
_entity_poly.entity_id
_entity_poly.type
_entity_poly.pdbx_seq_one_letter_code
_entity_poly.pdbx_strand_id
1 'polypeptide(L)'
;MAQADLLLPQWASIDPDRQKFILQQLTRYFLSPLLSVDALVPVSVDYFGQTLNTFDTLIGGQWLRFVPGALQVPLGVDREDSATKALLAQLPDAQLSPKRYVDIPPMLVARQAIPVSEQVIGQVNLLTHVFRGNHFAYVPYKPTVLALLNRHADSLDPDAGSWPPILESGHVRLIQQSAHHYQVRLVHDWTAQSLIKALGGFGQSLPNEDQYEYLQGGGIAQVFPWGNQNLDELPAYLPNRFGLTVKTSDTAPELLLVGPDKRGEGLLQWSPAYRAVEDVPFIQHSYRPVTLITVD
;
A
#
# COMPACT_ATOMS: atom_id res chain seq x y z
N MET A 1 -8.79 -24.81 0.27
CA MET A 1 -9.53 -23.53 0.13
C MET A 1 -9.86 -23.40 -1.34
N ALA A 2 -11.10 -23.10 -1.75
CA ALA A 2 -11.36 -22.96 -3.19
C ALA A 2 -10.75 -21.65 -3.66
N GLN A 3 -9.84 -21.69 -4.65
CA GLN A 3 -9.23 -20.48 -5.24
C GLN A 3 -10.28 -19.47 -5.68
N ALA A 4 -11.43 -19.97 -6.17
CA ALA A 4 -12.57 -19.15 -6.56
C ALA A 4 -13.10 -18.28 -5.42
N ASP A 5 -13.06 -18.72 -4.16
CA ASP A 5 -13.57 -17.95 -3.01
C ASP A 5 -12.80 -16.64 -2.79
N LEU A 6 -11.56 -16.54 -3.30
CA LEU A 6 -10.70 -15.38 -3.17
C LEU A 6 -10.87 -14.37 -4.32
N LEU A 7 -11.73 -14.66 -5.30
CA LEU A 7 -12.03 -13.77 -6.41
C LEU A 7 -13.22 -12.87 -6.06
N LEU A 8 -13.19 -11.62 -6.51
CA LEU A 8 -14.09 -10.54 -6.09
C LEU A 8 -15.59 -10.91 -6.16
N PRO A 9 -16.13 -11.52 -7.24
CA PRO A 9 -17.56 -11.86 -7.29
C PRO A 9 -17.95 -12.90 -6.24
N GLN A 10 -17.13 -13.95 -6.09
CA GLN A 10 -17.36 -15.01 -5.12
C GLN A 10 -17.14 -14.50 -3.70
N TRP A 11 -16.03 -13.80 -3.45
CA TRP A 11 -15.70 -13.18 -2.18
C TRP A 11 -16.86 -12.35 -1.63
N ALA A 12 -17.44 -11.49 -2.47
CA ALA A 12 -18.58 -10.65 -2.10
C ALA A 12 -19.87 -11.44 -1.77
N SER A 13 -19.99 -12.68 -2.27
CA SER A 13 -21.15 -13.56 -2.02
C SER A 13 -20.99 -14.47 -0.81
N ILE A 14 -19.78 -14.57 -0.25
CA ILE A 14 -19.48 -15.43 0.89
C ILE A 14 -19.91 -14.76 2.20
N ASP A 15 -20.45 -15.57 3.11
CA ASP A 15 -20.81 -15.13 4.46
C ASP A 15 -19.60 -14.57 5.24
N PRO A 16 -19.77 -13.48 6.02
CA PRO A 16 -18.68 -12.84 6.77
C PRO A 16 -17.89 -13.79 7.69
N ASP A 17 -18.51 -14.78 8.32
CA ASP A 17 -17.80 -15.74 9.18
C ASP A 17 -16.90 -16.65 8.36
N ARG A 18 -17.34 -17.05 7.17
CA ARG A 18 -16.52 -17.82 6.23
C ARG A 18 -15.39 -16.96 5.64
N GLN A 19 -15.64 -15.69 5.32
CA GLN A 19 -14.60 -14.75 4.91
C GLN A 19 -13.50 -14.63 6.00
N LYS A 20 -13.91 -14.43 7.25
CA LYS A 20 -13.00 -14.38 8.40
C LYS A 20 -12.20 -15.67 8.56
N PHE A 21 -12.86 -16.83 8.47
CA PHE A 21 -12.19 -18.13 8.54
C PHE A 21 -11.13 -18.29 7.44
N ILE A 22 -11.47 -17.95 6.19
CA ILE A 22 -10.55 -17.98 5.05
C ILE A 22 -9.32 -17.12 5.34
N LEU A 23 -9.52 -15.87 5.80
CA LEU A 23 -8.41 -14.95 6.08
C LEU A 23 -7.53 -15.43 7.23
N GLN A 24 -8.10 -16.03 8.27
CA GLN A 24 -7.32 -16.64 9.35
C GLN A 24 -6.46 -17.81 8.88
N GLN A 25 -6.92 -18.58 7.88
CA GLN A 25 -6.08 -19.60 7.28
C GLN A 25 -4.98 -18.98 6.42
N LEU A 26 -5.31 -17.97 5.59
CA LEU A 26 -4.33 -17.32 4.73
C LEU A 26 -3.16 -16.73 5.52
N THR A 27 -3.45 -16.02 6.62
CA THR A 27 -2.39 -15.41 7.45
C THR A 27 -1.52 -16.45 8.17
N ARG A 28 -1.98 -17.69 8.33
CA ARG A 28 -1.17 -18.79 8.90
C ARG A 28 -0.24 -19.44 7.88
N TYR A 29 -0.67 -19.58 6.63
CA TYR A 29 0.06 -20.36 5.62
C TYR A 29 0.90 -19.52 4.65
N PHE A 30 0.50 -18.27 4.38
CA PHE A 30 1.12 -17.43 3.35
C PHE A 30 2.08 -16.38 3.89
N LEU A 31 2.24 -16.29 5.21
CA LEU A 31 3.17 -15.36 5.84
C LEU A 31 4.38 -16.11 6.38
N SER A 32 5.54 -15.47 6.26
CA SER A 32 6.76 -15.98 6.88
C SER A 32 6.52 -16.25 8.37
N PRO A 33 6.96 -17.41 8.92
CA PRO A 33 6.83 -17.70 10.35
C PRO A 33 7.59 -16.71 11.24
N LEU A 34 8.43 -15.87 10.65
CA LEU A 34 9.14 -14.78 11.31
C LEU A 34 8.27 -13.53 11.52
N LEU A 35 7.09 -13.46 10.92
CA LEU A 35 6.16 -12.33 11.02
C LEU A 35 4.95 -12.72 11.87
N SER A 36 4.76 -12.01 12.99
CA SER A 36 3.54 -12.15 13.80
C SER A 36 2.37 -11.48 13.11
N VAL A 37 1.22 -12.16 13.14
CA VAL A 37 -0.08 -11.57 12.82
C VAL A 37 -0.63 -10.98 14.12
N ASP A 38 -0.50 -9.67 14.28
CA ASP A 38 -0.83 -8.98 15.52
C ASP A 38 -2.32 -8.61 15.59
N ALA A 39 -2.97 -8.42 14.44
CA ALA A 39 -4.39 -8.11 14.34
C ALA A 39 -5.00 -8.60 13.02
N LEU A 40 -6.30 -8.89 13.06
CA LEU A 40 -7.16 -9.13 11.91
C LEU A 40 -8.49 -8.41 12.16
N VAL A 41 -8.79 -7.40 11.34
CA VAL A 41 -9.90 -6.47 11.52
C VAL A 41 -10.77 -6.47 10.27
N PRO A 42 -12.07 -6.75 10.35
CA PRO A 42 -12.99 -6.58 9.22
C PRO A 42 -13.13 -5.10 8.88
N VAL A 43 -13.18 -4.78 7.60
CA VAL A 43 -13.31 -3.41 7.07
C VAL A 43 -14.30 -3.40 5.91
N SER A 44 -15.17 -2.40 5.90
CA SER A 44 -16.01 -2.07 4.74
C SER A 44 -15.46 -0.83 4.05
N VAL A 45 -15.31 -0.90 2.73
CA VAL A 45 -14.86 0.20 1.89
C VAL A 45 -15.97 0.55 0.94
N ASP A 46 -16.44 1.79 1.01
CA ASP A 46 -17.43 2.30 0.07
C ASP A 46 -16.74 3.09 -1.03
N TYR A 47 -17.07 2.78 -2.28
CA TYR A 47 -16.53 3.42 -3.46
C TYR A 47 -17.62 3.50 -4.54
N PHE A 48 -18.04 4.73 -4.88
CA PHE A 48 -19.10 5.01 -5.87
C PHE A 48 -20.32 4.08 -5.75
N GLY A 49 -20.86 3.94 -4.54
CA GLY A 49 -22.05 3.13 -4.27
C GLY A 49 -21.82 1.61 -4.24
N GLN A 50 -20.57 1.17 -4.38
CA GLN A 50 -20.17 -0.22 -4.19
C GLN A 50 -19.46 -0.37 -2.85
N THR A 51 -19.89 -1.36 -2.06
CA THR A 51 -19.23 -1.71 -0.80
C THR A 51 -18.39 -2.96 -0.98
N LEU A 52 -17.11 -2.86 -0.67
CA LEU A 52 -16.23 -4.02 -0.50
C LEU A 52 -16.09 -4.32 0.99
N ASN A 53 -16.56 -5.50 1.40
CA ASN A 53 -16.22 -6.07 2.70
C ASN A 53 -14.91 -6.85 2.58
N THR A 54 -13.91 -6.50 3.37
CA THR A 54 -12.59 -7.12 3.36
C THR A 54 -11.95 -7.09 4.76
N PHE A 55 -10.67 -7.39 4.87
CA PHE A 55 -9.94 -7.41 6.13
C PHE A 55 -8.63 -6.64 6.03
N ASP A 56 -8.35 -5.88 7.09
CA ASP A 56 -7.02 -5.39 7.42
C ASP A 56 -6.34 -6.35 8.38
N THR A 57 -5.08 -6.65 8.13
CA THR A 57 -4.25 -7.46 9.01
C THR A 57 -2.95 -6.73 9.32
N LEU A 58 -2.59 -6.70 10.60
CA LEU A 58 -1.34 -6.12 11.05
C LEU A 58 -0.29 -7.22 11.09
N ILE A 59 0.70 -7.13 10.21
CA ILE A 59 1.75 -8.15 10.04
C ILE A 59 3.09 -7.44 10.09
N GLY A 60 3.96 -7.85 11.02
CA GLY A 60 5.30 -7.26 11.12
C GLY A 60 5.28 -5.74 11.35
N GLY A 61 4.25 -5.21 12.01
CA GLY A 61 4.06 -3.77 12.24
C GLY A 61 3.55 -2.97 11.03
N GLN A 62 3.21 -3.61 9.92
CA GLN A 62 2.60 -2.99 8.75
C GLN A 62 1.15 -3.47 8.57
N TRP A 63 0.23 -2.53 8.35
CA TRP A 63 -1.14 -2.88 7.99
C TRP A 63 -1.22 -3.26 6.51
N LEU A 64 -1.56 -4.52 6.25
CA LEU A 64 -1.87 -5.05 4.93
C LEU A 64 -3.38 -5.24 4.80
N ARG A 65 -3.92 -4.96 3.63
CA ARG A 65 -5.31 -5.20 3.28
C ARG A 65 -5.41 -6.40 2.35
N PHE A 66 -6.40 -7.25 2.58
CA PHE A 66 -6.76 -8.24 1.59
C PHE A 66 -7.47 -7.59 0.41
N VAL A 67 -6.95 -7.83 -0.78
CA VAL A 67 -7.53 -7.42 -2.06
C VAL A 67 -7.91 -8.70 -2.80
N PRO A 68 -9.21 -8.96 -3.00
CA PRO A 68 -9.66 -10.11 -3.80
C PRO A 68 -9.08 -10.05 -5.20
N GLY A 69 -8.81 -11.22 -5.79
CA GLY A 69 -8.43 -11.31 -7.19
C GLY A 69 -9.62 -11.07 -8.11
N ALA A 70 -9.41 -10.98 -9.41
CA ALA A 70 -10.50 -10.93 -10.39
C ALA A 70 -10.01 -11.46 -11.74
N LEU A 71 -10.91 -12.08 -12.50
CA LEU A 71 -10.61 -12.60 -13.84
C LEU A 71 -11.05 -11.60 -14.90
N GLN A 72 -10.34 -11.56 -16.02
CA GLN A 72 -10.66 -10.73 -17.18
C GLN A 72 -10.94 -9.27 -16.80
N VAL A 73 -10.05 -8.70 -15.97
CA VAL A 73 -10.15 -7.33 -15.49
C VAL A 73 -9.77 -6.37 -16.60
N PRO A 74 -10.63 -5.40 -16.96
CA PRO A 74 -10.26 -4.35 -17.90
C PRO A 74 -9.27 -3.39 -17.23
N LEU A 75 -8.08 -3.28 -17.81
CA LEU A 75 -7.02 -2.34 -17.42
C LEU A 75 -6.63 -1.46 -18.60
N GLY A 76 -5.82 -0.43 -18.35
CA GLY A 76 -5.41 0.57 -19.33
C GLY A 76 -6.54 1.45 -19.84
N VAL A 77 -6.22 2.27 -20.84
CA VAL A 77 -7.11 3.31 -21.36
C VAL A 77 -7.48 3.04 -22.82
N ASP A 78 -8.78 3.11 -23.11
CA ASP A 78 -9.32 3.05 -24.47
C ASP A 78 -9.32 4.45 -25.10
N ARG A 79 -8.25 4.80 -25.81
CA ARG A 79 -8.08 6.16 -26.34
C ARG A 79 -9.07 6.51 -27.46
N GLU A 80 -9.77 5.53 -28.03
CA GLU A 80 -10.78 5.76 -29.06
C GLU A 80 -12.19 5.94 -28.49
N ASP A 81 -12.41 5.60 -27.21
CA ASP A 81 -13.68 5.92 -26.53
C ASP A 81 -13.92 7.44 -26.52
N SER A 82 -15.11 7.87 -26.91
CA SER A 82 -15.44 9.29 -27.09
C SER A 82 -15.23 10.13 -25.82
N ALA A 83 -15.60 9.60 -24.65
CA ALA A 83 -15.44 10.31 -23.38
C ALA A 83 -13.97 10.41 -22.98
N THR A 84 -13.23 9.31 -23.16
CA THR A 84 -11.79 9.26 -22.92
C THR A 84 -11.03 10.22 -23.84
N LYS A 85 -11.32 10.19 -25.14
CA LYS A 85 -10.72 11.07 -26.14
C LYS A 85 -10.97 12.55 -25.83
N ALA A 86 -12.19 12.91 -25.42
CA ALA A 86 -12.54 14.26 -25.03
C ALA A 86 -11.78 14.73 -23.77
N LEU A 87 -11.55 13.83 -22.80
CA LEU A 87 -10.75 14.14 -21.61
C LEU A 87 -9.27 14.29 -21.95
N LEU A 88 -8.70 13.36 -22.72
CA LEU A 88 -7.28 13.39 -23.08
C LEU A 88 -6.91 14.62 -23.91
N ALA A 89 -7.84 15.16 -24.70
CA ALA A 89 -7.65 16.42 -25.44
C ALA A 89 -7.47 17.66 -24.52
N GLN A 90 -7.83 17.55 -23.25
CA GLN A 90 -7.70 18.63 -22.24
C GLN A 90 -6.46 18.47 -21.36
N LEU A 91 -5.72 17.37 -21.51
CA LEU A 91 -4.56 17.04 -20.67
C LEU A 91 -3.27 17.17 -21.50
N PRO A 92 -2.10 17.33 -20.85
CA PRO A 92 -0.81 17.20 -21.51
C PRO A 92 -0.69 15.86 -22.23
N ASP A 93 0.10 15.81 -23.31
CA ASP A 93 0.35 14.53 -23.98
C ASP A 93 1.09 13.57 -23.04
N ALA A 94 0.70 12.30 -23.11
CA ALA A 94 1.03 11.33 -22.09
C ALA A 94 1.03 9.91 -22.64
N GLN A 95 2.01 9.13 -22.21
CA GLN A 95 2.01 7.70 -22.43
C GLN A 95 1.12 7.04 -21.37
N LEU A 96 0.00 6.49 -21.84
CA LEU A 96 -0.93 5.69 -21.01
C LEU A 96 -0.83 4.23 -21.44
N SER A 97 -0.97 3.31 -20.51
CA SER A 97 -1.02 1.89 -20.84
C SER A 97 -2.26 1.58 -21.71
N PRO A 98 -2.12 0.71 -22.73
CA PRO A 98 -3.20 0.38 -23.62
C PRO A 98 -4.26 -0.47 -22.91
N LYS A 99 -5.51 -0.35 -23.37
CA LYS A 99 -6.62 -1.20 -22.94
C LYS A 99 -6.26 -2.68 -23.11
N ARG A 100 -6.48 -3.47 -22.05
CA ARG A 100 -6.26 -4.92 -22.04
C ARG A 100 -7.15 -5.60 -21.01
N TYR A 101 -7.27 -6.92 -21.10
CA TYR A 101 -7.96 -7.76 -20.13
C TYR A 101 -6.96 -8.74 -19.52
N VAL A 102 -6.87 -8.77 -18.20
CA VAL A 102 -5.90 -9.61 -17.48
C VAL A 102 -6.54 -10.27 -16.27
N ASP A 103 -6.05 -11.45 -15.93
CA ASP A 103 -6.42 -12.11 -14.67
C ASP A 103 -5.50 -11.60 -13.56
N ILE A 104 -6.09 -11.15 -12.46
CA ILE A 104 -5.39 -10.60 -11.30
C ILE A 104 -5.52 -11.57 -10.12
N PRO A 105 -4.40 -12.04 -9.52
CA PRO A 105 -4.46 -12.90 -8.36
C PRO A 105 -4.93 -12.13 -7.10
N PRO A 106 -5.49 -12.83 -6.10
CA PRO A 106 -5.73 -12.26 -4.79
C PRO A 106 -4.41 -11.88 -4.11
N MET A 107 -4.43 -10.81 -3.30
CA MET A 107 -3.22 -10.23 -2.70
C MET A 107 -3.46 -9.76 -1.27
N LEU A 108 -2.40 -9.78 -0.45
CA LEU A 108 -2.28 -8.89 0.72
C LEU A 108 -1.43 -7.68 0.31
N VAL A 109 -1.93 -6.48 0.56
CA VAL A 109 -1.38 -5.23 0.01
C VAL A 109 -1.16 -4.22 1.11
N ALA A 110 0.03 -3.64 1.21
CA ALA A 110 0.26 -2.57 2.16
C ALA A 110 -0.70 -1.39 1.92
N ARG A 111 -1.37 -0.94 2.99
CA ARG A 111 -2.39 0.11 2.89
C ARG A 111 -1.84 1.43 2.36
N GLN A 112 -0.58 1.73 2.62
CA GLN A 112 0.12 2.91 2.13
C GLN A 112 1.46 2.49 1.51
N ALA A 113 1.87 3.22 0.48
CA ALA A 113 3.25 3.20 0.03
C ALA A 113 4.15 3.90 1.06
N ILE A 114 5.43 3.55 1.08
CA ILE A 114 6.45 4.19 1.91
C ILE A 114 7.67 4.53 1.05
N PRO A 115 8.48 5.53 1.44
CA PRO A 115 9.70 5.85 0.69
C PRO A 115 10.57 4.62 0.50
N VAL A 116 11.22 4.47 -0.67
CA VAL A 116 12.11 3.33 -0.88
C VAL A 116 13.23 3.29 0.14
N SER A 117 13.71 4.42 0.64
CA SER A 117 14.74 4.45 1.68
C SER A 117 14.28 3.92 3.04
N GLU A 118 13.00 3.63 3.24
CA GLU A 118 12.47 3.20 4.52
C GLU A 118 11.98 1.74 4.48
N GLN A 119 12.26 1.00 5.55
CA GLN A 119 11.71 -0.34 5.77
C GLN A 119 10.92 -0.38 7.08
N VAL A 120 9.65 -0.78 7.05
CA VAL A 120 8.89 -1.08 8.27
C VAL A 120 9.40 -2.38 8.87
N ILE A 121 9.80 -2.33 10.14
CA ILE A 121 10.28 -3.52 10.87
C ILE A 121 9.36 -3.95 12.00
N GLY A 122 8.44 -3.09 12.45
CA GLY A 122 7.54 -3.42 13.54
C GLY A 122 6.81 -2.22 14.12
N GLN A 123 6.22 -2.42 15.29
CA GLN A 123 5.60 -1.39 16.11
C GLN A 123 6.08 -1.47 17.54
N VAL A 124 6.18 -0.32 18.21
CA VAL A 124 6.48 -0.21 19.63
C VAL A 124 5.29 0.41 20.34
N ASN A 125 4.88 -0.21 21.45
CA ASN A 125 3.83 0.32 22.30
C ASN A 125 4.38 1.44 23.20
N LEU A 126 3.70 2.58 23.24
CA LEU A 126 4.13 3.78 23.94
C LEU A 126 4.06 3.69 25.46
N LEU A 127 3.20 2.82 25.99
CA LEU A 127 3.05 2.64 27.43
C LEU A 127 4.02 1.57 27.95
N THR A 128 4.14 0.45 27.25
CA THR A 128 4.90 -0.72 27.73
C THR A 128 6.29 -0.82 27.14
N HIS A 129 6.61 -0.05 26.11
CA HIS A 129 7.83 -0.14 25.30
C HIS A 129 8.07 -1.53 24.67
N VAL A 130 7.02 -2.37 24.62
CA VAL A 130 7.10 -3.68 23.97
C VAL A 130 7.07 -3.49 22.46
N PHE A 131 8.10 -4.04 21.81
CA PHE A 131 8.20 -4.11 20.36
C PHE A 131 7.53 -5.38 19.83
N ARG A 132 6.84 -5.27 18.70
CA ARG A 132 6.28 -6.38 17.92
C ARG A 132 6.70 -6.24 16.46
N GLY A 133 7.17 -7.32 15.85
CA GLY A 133 7.63 -7.36 14.46
C GLY A 133 8.94 -8.12 14.31
N ASN A 134 9.77 -7.69 13.37
CA ASN A 134 11.06 -8.29 13.08
C ASN A 134 12.09 -8.00 14.19
N HIS A 135 12.14 -8.88 15.19
CA HIS A 135 13.05 -8.75 16.33
C HIS A 135 14.52 -8.78 15.91
N PHE A 136 14.90 -9.55 14.88
CA PHE A 136 16.28 -9.60 14.40
C PHE A 136 16.74 -8.25 13.86
N ALA A 137 15.89 -7.57 13.08
CA ALA A 137 16.17 -6.22 12.62
C ALA A 137 16.13 -5.18 13.75
N TYR A 138 15.28 -5.39 14.77
CA TYR A 138 15.10 -4.43 15.87
C TYR A 138 16.22 -4.42 16.90
N VAL A 139 16.80 -5.58 17.24
CA VAL A 139 17.76 -5.72 18.36
C VAL A 139 18.92 -4.69 18.31
N PRO A 140 19.58 -4.44 17.17
CA PRO A 140 20.66 -3.45 17.10
C PRO A 140 20.21 -2.01 17.37
N TYR A 141 18.94 -1.68 17.06
CA TYR A 141 18.40 -0.32 17.12
C TYR A 141 17.55 -0.06 18.36
N LYS A 142 17.29 -1.08 19.19
CA LYS A 142 16.50 -0.96 20.42
C LYS A 142 16.95 0.20 21.33
N PRO A 143 18.26 0.42 21.61
CA PRO A 143 18.68 1.55 22.45
C PRO A 143 18.28 2.91 21.86
N THR A 144 18.44 3.10 20.55
CA THR A 144 18.06 4.33 19.84
C THR A 144 16.56 4.57 19.90
N VAL A 145 15.74 3.53 19.70
CA VAL A 145 14.28 3.61 19.79
C VAL A 145 13.85 4.02 21.19
N LEU A 146 14.39 3.40 22.24
CA LEU A 146 14.03 3.74 23.62
C LEU A 146 14.49 5.15 24.00
N ALA A 147 15.66 5.60 23.53
CA ALA A 147 16.13 6.96 23.76
C ALA A 147 15.21 8.02 23.12
N LEU A 148 14.69 7.75 21.91
CA LEU A 148 13.72 8.63 21.26
C LEU A 148 12.41 8.72 22.03
N LEU A 149 11.91 7.59 22.57
CA LEU A 149 10.69 7.58 23.37
C LEU A 149 10.87 8.30 24.72
N ASN A 150 11.99 8.05 25.41
CA ASN A 150 12.26 8.66 26.70
C ASN A 150 12.43 10.19 26.62
N ARG A 151 13.10 10.71 25.58
CA ARG A 151 13.29 12.16 25.38
C ARG A 151 11.96 12.93 25.41
N HIS A 152 10.89 12.33 24.89
CA HIS A 152 9.59 12.96 24.88
C HIS A 152 8.89 12.85 26.25
N ALA A 153 9.05 11.73 26.96
CA ALA A 153 8.52 11.56 28.30
C ALA A 153 9.13 12.55 29.32
N ASP A 154 10.37 12.97 29.11
CA ASP A 154 11.09 13.93 29.96
C ASP A 154 10.77 15.41 29.64
N SER A 155 9.91 15.70 28.67
CA SER A 155 9.52 17.08 28.34
C SER A 155 8.72 17.71 29.49
N LEU A 156 9.22 18.83 30.03
CA LEU A 156 8.55 19.63 31.07
C LEU A 156 7.53 20.63 30.49
N ASP A 157 7.29 20.60 29.19
CA ASP A 157 6.35 21.49 28.52
C ASP A 157 4.90 21.03 28.77
N PRO A 158 4.09 21.80 29.52
CA PRO A 158 2.71 21.44 29.85
C PRO A 158 1.78 21.43 28.63
N ASP A 159 2.18 21.99 27.49
CA ASP A 159 1.46 21.93 26.21
C ASP A 159 1.88 20.71 25.35
N ALA A 160 2.85 19.90 25.79
CA ALA A 160 3.34 18.69 25.09
C ALA A 160 2.38 17.49 25.18
N GLY A 161 1.06 17.73 25.17
CA GLY A 161 0.02 16.73 25.40
C GLY A 161 -0.10 15.63 24.33
N SER A 162 0.68 15.68 23.25
CA SER A 162 0.65 14.66 22.20
C SER A 162 2.05 14.30 21.70
N TRP A 163 2.30 13.00 21.61
CA TRP A 163 3.45 12.43 20.89
C TRP A 163 3.59 13.03 19.48
N PRO A 164 4.81 13.42 19.04
CA PRO A 164 5.02 13.97 17.71
C PRO A 164 4.70 12.96 16.62
N PRO A 165 4.19 13.37 15.45
CA PRO A 165 3.88 12.43 14.38
C PRO A 165 5.11 11.66 13.90
N ILE A 166 6.32 12.24 14.02
CA ILE A 166 7.60 11.65 13.63
C ILE A 166 8.65 11.90 14.71
N LEU A 167 9.41 10.86 15.07
CA LEU A 167 10.65 10.95 15.84
C LEU A 167 11.77 10.27 15.05
N GLU A 168 12.98 10.83 15.03
CA GLU A 168 14.06 10.29 14.20
C GLU A 168 15.45 10.44 14.85
N SER A 169 16.32 9.45 14.61
CA SER A 169 17.72 9.47 15.01
C SER A 169 18.52 8.45 14.19
N GLY A 170 19.48 8.94 13.40
CA GLY A 170 20.30 8.11 12.51
C GLY A 170 19.43 7.28 11.57
N HIS A 171 19.58 5.95 11.64
CA HIS A 171 18.81 5.00 10.81
C HIS A 171 17.41 4.70 11.34
N VAL A 172 16.98 5.29 12.46
CA VAL A 172 15.68 4.98 13.07
C VAL A 172 14.71 6.13 12.83
N ARG A 173 13.54 5.79 12.30
CA ARG A 173 12.39 6.70 12.15
C ARG A 173 11.16 6.07 12.79
N LEU A 174 10.52 6.77 13.72
CA LEU A 174 9.29 6.36 14.38
C LEU A 174 8.14 7.18 13.81
N ILE A 175 7.14 6.52 13.22
CA ILE A 175 5.95 7.17 12.64
C ILE A 175 4.74 6.85 13.50
N GLN A 176 4.11 7.86 14.09
CA GLN A 176 2.96 7.65 14.99
C GLN A 176 1.81 7.05 14.18
N GLN A 177 1.27 5.92 14.64
CA GLN A 177 0.13 5.26 13.99
C GLN A 177 -1.17 5.42 14.79
N SER A 178 -1.05 5.60 16.10
CA SER A 178 -2.17 5.85 17.02
C SER A 178 -1.68 6.51 18.30
N ALA A 179 -2.61 6.81 19.21
CA ALA A 179 -2.28 7.32 20.54
C ALA A 179 -1.37 6.37 21.37
N HIS A 180 -1.24 5.10 20.98
CA HIS A 180 -0.54 4.09 21.77
C HIS A 180 0.62 3.42 21.05
N HIS A 181 0.84 3.69 19.76
CA HIS A 181 1.84 2.96 18.97
C HIS A 181 2.58 3.87 18.01
N TYR A 182 3.90 3.66 17.95
CA TYR A 182 4.73 4.06 16.83
C TYR A 182 5.01 2.85 15.94
N GLN A 183 4.98 3.07 14.63
CA GLN A 183 5.63 2.18 13.67
C GLN A 183 7.12 2.49 13.66
N VAL A 184 7.93 1.44 13.78
CA VAL A 184 9.39 1.53 13.71
C VAL A 184 9.82 1.27 12.27
N ARG A 185 10.50 2.25 11.68
CA ARG A 185 11.10 2.17 10.36
C ARG A 185 12.61 2.31 10.45
N LEU A 186 13.30 1.57 9.60
CA LEU A 186 14.73 1.71 9.39
C LEU A 186 14.99 2.46 8.08
N VAL A 187 15.94 3.38 8.10
CA VAL A 187 16.40 4.11 6.92
C VAL A 187 17.62 3.42 6.32
N HIS A 188 17.54 3.10 5.03
CA HIS A 188 18.52 2.34 4.26
C HIS A 188 18.96 3.10 2.99
N ASP A 189 20.24 2.93 2.68
CA ASP A 189 20.85 3.36 1.41
C ASP A 189 21.01 2.16 0.46
N TRP A 190 19.93 1.41 0.26
CA TRP A 190 19.94 0.22 -0.59
C TRP A 190 19.68 0.57 -2.07
N THR A 191 20.03 -0.35 -2.96
CA THR A 191 19.63 -0.32 -4.39
C THR A 191 18.27 -0.98 -4.59
N ALA A 192 17.64 -0.75 -5.75
CA ALA A 192 16.41 -1.44 -6.16
C ALA A 192 16.51 -2.96 -6.04
N GLN A 193 17.64 -3.55 -6.47
CA GLN A 193 17.85 -5.00 -6.39
C GLN A 193 17.87 -5.51 -4.95
N SER A 194 18.52 -4.78 -4.04
CA SER A 194 18.56 -5.14 -2.62
C SER A 194 17.21 -4.91 -1.92
N LEU A 195 16.42 -3.91 -2.32
CA LEU A 195 15.04 -3.75 -1.86
C LEU A 195 14.19 -4.95 -2.26
N ILE A 196 14.22 -5.35 -3.53
CA ILE A 196 13.48 -6.52 -4.04
C ILE A 196 13.89 -7.79 -3.29
N LYS A 197 15.20 -7.99 -3.08
CA LYS A 197 15.72 -9.12 -2.31
C LYS A 197 15.23 -9.10 -0.86
N ALA A 198 15.19 -7.94 -0.22
CA ALA A 198 14.71 -7.80 1.15
C ALA A 198 13.22 -8.11 1.27
N LEU A 199 12.39 -7.66 0.31
CA LEU A 199 10.97 -8.00 0.26
C LEU A 199 10.75 -9.50 0.06
N GLY A 200 11.50 -10.12 -0.86
CA GLY A 200 11.41 -11.55 -1.13
C GLY A 200 11.69 -12.42 0.10
N GLY A 201 12.58 -11.98 1.00
CA GLY A 201 12.85 -12.65 2.27
C GLY A 201 11.64 -12.80 3.20
N PHE A 202 10.58 -12.02 2.98
CA PHE A 202 9.33 -12.06 3.75
C PHE A 202 8.13 -12.55 2.93
N GLY A 203 8.35 -13.10 1.74
CA GLY A 203 7.28 -13.50 0.81
C GLY A 203 6.57 -12.31 0.15
N GLN A 204 7.14 -11.11 0.26
CA GLN A 204 6.62 -9.90 -0.36
C GLN A 204 7.33 -9.61 -1.68
N SER A 205 6.67 -8.83 -2.52
CA SER A 205 7.19 -8.33 -3.79
C SER A 205 6.68 -6.91 -4.04
N LEU A 206 7.15 -6.28 -5.12
CA LEU A 206 6.54 -5.08 -5.68
C LEU A 206 5.42 -5.49 -6.63
N PRO A 207 4.36 -4.68 -6.80
CA PRO A 207 3.36 -4.94 -7.83
C PRO A 207 3.98 -4.81 -9.23
N ASN A 208 3.53 -5.62 -10.18
CA ASN A 208 3.76 -5.36 -11.59
C ASN A 208 2.78 -4.29 -12.12
N GLU A 209 2.91 -3.88 -13.38
CA GLU A 209 2.04 -2.87 -14.00
C GLU A 209 0.54 -3.20 -13.89
N ASP A 210 0.15 -4.44 -14.15
CA ASP A 210 -1.25 -4.88 -14.10
C ASP A 210 -1.82 -4.83 -12.68
N GLN A 211 -1.04 -5.32 -11.71
CA GLN A 211 -1.39 -5.31 -10.30
C GLN A 211 -1.50 -3.87 -9.80
N TYR A 212 -0.56 -2.99 -10.13
CA TYR A 212 -0.66 -1.59 -9.75
C TYR A 212 -1.92 -0.93 -10.30
N GLU A 213 -2.20 -1.07 -11.61
CA GLU A 213 -3.40 -0.51 -12.23
C GLU A 213 -4.67 -1.05 -11.60
N TYR A 214 -4.71 -2.35 -11.30
CA TYR A 214 -5.81 -2.94 -10.56
C TYR A 214 -5.94 -2.31 -9.17
N LEU A 215 -4.87 -2.25 -8.39
CA LEU A 215 -4.87 -1.71 -7.03
C LEU A 215 -5.33 -0.25 -6.96
N GLN A 216 -5.02 0.56 -7.97
CA GLN A 216 -5.42 1.96 -8.01
C GLN A 216 -6.81 2.18 -8.62
N GLY A 217 -7.15 1.48 -9.71
CA GLY A 217 -8.39 1.68 -10.48
C GLY A 217 -9.52 0.69 -10.19
N GLY A 218 -9.25 -0.37 -9.44
CA GLY A 218 -10.23 -1.40 -9.07
C GLY A 218 -10.82 -2.16 -10.25
N GLY A 219 -10.16 -2.18 -11.41
CA GLY A 219 -10.68 -2.80 -12.63
C GLY A 219 -11.82 -2.02 -13.29
N ILE A 220 -11.87 -0.71 -13.10
CA ILE A 220 -12.83 0.18 -13.76
C ILE A 220 -12.10 0.93 -14.86
N ALA A 221 -12.64 0.88 -16.08
CA ALA A 221 -12.04 1.50 -17.26
C ALA A 221 -12.21 3.03 -17.24
N GLN A 222 -11.41 3.72 -16.42
CA GLN A 222 -11.39 5.17 -16.25
C GLN A 222 -9.94 5.67 -16.22
N VAL A 223 -9.73 6.93 -16.62
CA VAL A 223 -8.42 7.58 -16.64
C VAL A 223 -7.96 7.91 -15.23
N PHE A 224 -8.85 8.36 -14.34
CA PHE A 224 -8.52 8.71 -12.95
C PHE A 224 -9.32 7.88 -11.94
N PRO A 225 -8.82 7.72 -10.69
CA PRO A 225 -9.52 6.99 -9.62
C PRO A 225 -10.84 7.64 -9.18
N TRP A 226 -11.09 8.89 -9.53
CA TRP A 226 -12.35 9.59 -9.25
C TRP A 226 -13.27 9.69 -10.49
N GLY A 227 -12.91 9.06 -11.60
CA GLY A 227 -13.65 9.12 -12.85
C GLY A 227 -13.05 10.05 -13.91
N ASN A 228 -13.69 10.08 -15.08
CA ASN A 228 -13.21 10.82 -16.26
C ASN A 228 -13.60 12.29 -16.20
N GLN A 229 -13.27 12.97 -15.10
CA GLN A 229 -13.54 14.38 -14.88
C GLN A 229 -12.27 15.08 -14.41
N ASN A 230 -12.07 16.29 -14.92
CA ASN A 230 -11.03 17.17 -14.42
C ASN A 230 -11.45 17.74 -13.06
N LEU A 231 -10.51 17.87 -12.12
CA LEU A 231 -10.76 18.44 -10.80
C LEU A 231 -9.88 19.68 -10.63
N ASP A 232 -10.49 20.77 -10.16
CA ASP A 232 -9.76 22.01 -9.84
C ASP A 232 -8.93 21.85 -8.56
N GLU A 233 -9.46 21.09 -7.59
CA GLU A 233 -8.79 20.81 -6.32
C GLU A 233 -8.89 19.30 -6.00
N LEU A 234 -7.77 18.72 -5.60
CA LEU A 234 -7.71 17.32 -5.20
C LEU A 234 -8.01 17.19 -3.70
N PRO A 235 -8.80 16.18 -3.27
CA PRO A 235 -8.96 15.88 -1.86
C PRO A 235 -7.61 15.47 -1.24
N ALA A 236 -7.45 15.52 0.08
CA ALA A 236 -6.21 15.08 0.74
C ALA A 236 -5.85 13.61 0.45
N TYR A 237 -6.86 12.79 0.15
CA TYR A 237 -6.72 11.38 -0.20
C TYR A 237 -7.60 11.07 -1.40
N LEU A 238 -7.05 10.33 -2.37
CA LEU A 238 -7.82 9.87 -3.52
C LEU A 238 -8.75 8.72 -3.14
N PRO A 239 -9.96 8.67 -3.72
CA PRO A 239 -10.83 7.52 -3.57
C PRO A 239 -10.16 6.28 -4.19
N ASN A 240 -10.28 5.14 -3.52
CA ASN A 240 -9.73 3.87 -3.97
C ASN A 240 -10.72 2.75 -3.69
N ARG A 241 -11.01 1.91 -4.70
CA ARG A 241 -12.00 0.82 -4.58
C ARG A 241 -11.67 -0.19 -3.48
N PHE A 242 -10.39 -0.38 -3.19
CA PHE A 242 -9.92 -1.26 -2.12
C PHE A 242 -9.64 -0.49 -0.82
N GLY A 243 -9.86 0.82 -0.79
CA GLY A 243 -9.62 1.69 0.36
C GLY A 243 -8.14 1.77 0.75
N LEU A 244 -7.25 1.55 -0.22
CA LEU A 244 -5.83 1.86 -0.08
C LEU A 244 -5.67 3.38 0.06
N THR A 245 -4.70 3.78 0.86
CA THR A 245 -4.40 5.18 1.12
C THR A 245 -3.47 5.71 0.02
N VAL A 246 -3.96 6.69 -0.73
CA VAL A 246 -3.22 7.43 -1.75
C VAL A 246 -3.32 8.91 -1.41
N LYS A 247 -2.28 9.47 -0.82
CA LYS A 247 -2.23 10.88 -0.43
C LYS A 247 -1.94 11.73 -1.66
N THR A 248 -2.69 12.80 -1.84
CA THR A 248 -2.47 13.73 -2.97
C THR A 248 -1.27 14.64 -2.78
N SER A 249 -0.77 14.74 -1.55
CA SER A 249 0.52 15.36 -1.26
C SER A 249 1.73 14.46 -1.54
N ASP A 250 1.51 13.15 -1.72
CA ASP A 250 2.57 12.19 -1.99
C ASP A 250 2.73 12.01 -3.50
N THR A 251 3.57 12.84 -4.11
CA THR A 251 3.83 12.83 -5.55
C THR A 251 4.93 11.83 -5.94
N ALA A 252 5.54 11.12 -4.98
CA ALA A 252 6.60 10.16 -5.26
C ALA A 252 6.07 9.02 -6.15
N PRO A 253 6.73 8.69 -7.27
CA PRO A 253 6.32 7.55 -8.08
C PRO A 253 6.39 6.25 -7.27
N GLU A 254 5.40 5.37 -7.44
CA GLU A 254 5.42 4.03 -6.83
C GLU A 254 6.24 3.09 -7.73
N LEU A 255 7.30 2.51 -7.17
CA LEU A 255 8.19 1.57 -7.84
C LEU A 255 7.46 0.25 -8.15
N LEU A 256 7.61 -0.22 -9.38
CA LEU A 256 7.04 -1.50 -9.85
C LEU A 256 8.11 -2.58 -9.98
N LEU A 257 7.68 -3.85 -9.92
CA LEU A 257 8.56 -5.00 -10.15
C LEU A 257 9.00 -5.08 -11.61
N VAL A 258 8.02 -4.91 -12.52
CA VAL A 258 8.19 -4.96 -13.97
C VAL A 258 7.22 -3.94 -14.57
N GLY A 259 7.74 -3.08 -15.43
CA GLY A 259 6.99 -2.03 -16.10
C GLY A 259 7.66 -0.67 -15.92
N PRO A 260 7.18 0.36 -16.64
CA PRO A 260 7.64 1.73 -16.42
C PRO A 260 7.17 2.23 -15.05
N ASP A 261 7.93 3.14 -14.46
CA ASP A 261 7.52 3.83 -13.24
C ASP A 261 6.19 4.55 -13.48
N LYS A 262 5.40 4.62 -12.40
CA LYS A 262 4.06 5.20 -12.43
C LYS A 262 4.11 6.57 -11.80
N ARG A 263 3.30 7.50 -12.32
CA ARG A 263 3.19 8.94 -11.98
C ARG A 263 4.12 9.85 -12.80
N GLY A 264 3.72 11.12 -13.01
CA GLY A 264 4.44 12.11 -13.81
C GLY A 264 3.93 13.53 -13.57
N GLU A 265 3.77 14.34 -14.61
CA GLU A 265 3.41 15.75 -14.44
C GLU A 265 1.90 16.00 -14.31
N GLY A 266 1.54 17.05 -13.55
CA GLY A 266 0.17 17.54 -13.44
C GLY A 266 -0.79 16.51 -12.84
N LEU A 267 -2.05 16.52 -13.29
CA LEU A 267 -3.08 15.58 -12.80
C LEU A 267 -2.87 14.15 -13.26
N LEU A 268 -2.18 13.96 -14.40
CA LEU A 268 -1.89 12.65 -14.98
C LEU A 268 -1.06 11.76 -14.05
N GLN A 269 -0.33 12.36 -13.11
CA GLN A 269 0.38 11.64 -12.06
C GLN A 269 -0.55 10.74 -11.21
N TRP A 270 -1.84 11.01 -11.18
CA TRP A 270 -2.82 10.23 -10.41
C TRP A 270 -3.57 9.21 -11.26
N SER A 271 -3.33 9.17 -12.57
CA SER A 271 -3.90 8.14 -13.42
C SER A 271 -3.22 6.80 -13.17
N PRO A 272 -3.97 5.72 -12.89
CA PRO A 272 -3.41 4.37 -12.76
C PRO A 272 -2.63 3.93 -14.01
N ALA A 273 -3.11 4.35 -15.18
CA ALA A 273 -2.58 3.95 -16.48
C ALA A 273 -1.39 4.80 -16.94
N TYR A 274 -1.08 5.91 -16.26
CA TYR A 274 -0.01 6.79 -16.67
C TYR A 274 1.36 6.14 -16.49
N ARG A 275 2.21 6.29 -17.51
CA ARG A 275 3.59 5.82 -17.54
C ARG A 275 4.49 7.06 -17.49
N ALA A 276 5.39 7.10 -16.53
CA ALA A 276 6.33 8.19 -16.37
C ALA A 276 7.13 8.40 -17.67
N VAL A 277 7.32 9.67 -18.04
CA VAL A 277 8.13 10.07 -19.20
C VAL A 277 9.60 10.26 -18.80
N GLU A 278 9.88 10.36 -17.49
CA GLU A 278 11.21 10.68 -16.95
C GLU A 278 11.78 9.54 -16.10
N ASP A 279 13.10 9.34 -16.19
CA ASP A 279 13.87 8.49 -15.28
C ASP A 279 13.97 9.19 -13.92
N VAL A 280 12.99 8.95 -13.05
CA VAL A 280 13.02 9.46 -11.68
C VAL A 280 14.13 8.72 -10.90
N PRO A 281 14.98 9.41 -10.13
CA PRO A 281 15.99 8.73 -9.31
C PRO A 281 15.34 7.74 -8.33
N PHE A 282 15.93 6.54 -8.18
CA PHE A 282 15.42 5.51 -7.27
C PHE A 282 15.06 6.05 -5.88
N ILE A 283 15.92 6.87 -5.27
CA ILE A 283 15.72 7.39 -3.91
C ILE A 283 14.46 8.27 -3.75
N GLN A 284 13.91 8.79 -4.84
CA GLN A 284 12.69 9.60 -4.84
C GLN A 284 11.42 8.77 -4.98
N HIS A 285 11.56 7.45 -5.14
CA HIS A 285 10.41 6.55 -5.23
C HIS A 285 9.82 6.23 -3.87
N SER A 286 8.56 5.86 -3.90
CA SER A 286 7.93 5.07 -2.86
C SER A 286 7.72 3.64 -3.35
N TYR A 287 7.39 2.73 -2.45
CA TYR A 287 7.01 1.37 -2.82
C TYR A 287 5.91 0.84 -1.91
N ARG A 288 5.15 -0.10 -2.45
CA ARG A 288 4.03 -0.75 -1.76
C ARG A 288 4.23 -2.26 -1.77
N PRO A 289 4.57 -2.88 -0.63
CA PRO A 289 4.66 -4.32 -0.54
C PRO A 289 3.34 -5.01 -0.90
N VAL A 290 3.44 -6.06 -1.70
CA VAL A 290 2.34 -6.99 -1.99
C VAL A 290 2.78 -8.43 -1.74
N THR A 291 1.87 -9.25 -1.23
CA THR A 291 2.02 -10.71 -1.13
C THR A 291 0.97 -11.35 -2.02
N LEU A 292 1.41 -12.09 -3.04
CA LEU A 292 0.49 -12.82 -3.92
C LEU A 292 0.00 -14.07 -3.20
N ILE A 293 -1.30 -14.33 -3.27
CA ILE A 293 -1.90 -15.52 -2.69
C ILE A 293 -2.10 -16.53 -3.83
N THR A 294 -1.18 -17.50 -3.92
CA THR A 294 -1.27 -18.63 -4.85
C THR A 294 -1.97 -19.78 -4.14
N VAL A 295 -3.18 -20.11 -4.58
CA VAL A 295 -3.86 -21.32 -4.09
C VAL A 295 -3.55 -22.42 -5.09
N ASP A 296 -2.58 -23.26 -4.75
CA ASP A 296 -2.33 -24.53 -5.46
C ASP A 296 -3.48 -25.52 -5.25
#